data_AF-A0A7W0KE02-F1
#
_entry.id   AF-A0A7W0KE02-F1
#
_cell.length_a   1.000
_cell.length_b   1.000
_cell.length_c   1.000
_cell.angle_alpha   90.00
_cell.angle_beta   90.00
_cell.angle_gamma   90.00
#
_symmetry.space_group_name_H-M   'P 1'
#
loop_
_entity.id
_entity.type
_entity.pdbx_description
1 polymer ?
#
loop_
_entity_poly.entity_id
_entity_poly.type
_entity_poly.pdbx_seq_one_letter_code
_entity_poly.pdbx_strand_id
1 'polypeptide(L)'
;LIHDCDVLIDFSTPASSVAAASAAAGAGRPIVIGTTGLDADQMALLRDASERTPVWYARNMSTGVSLLQRLLPEIARALAGYDIEVIEAHHRHKADAPSGTALMLAEAILAGLPDNGEHPFVHGREGQAPRQPGEIGIHAVRGGGNSGEHTVLFASDEEEIQISHRAYSRHAFAAGAIRAARAIHGQPPDWYGPEE
;
A
#
# COMPACT_ATOMS: atom_id res chain seq x y z
N LEU A 1 -12.32 -14.56 23.53
CA LEU A 1 -11.36 -13.62 22.90
C LEU A 1 -12.04 -12.77 21.84
N ILE A 2 -12.38 -13.28 20.64
CA ILE A 2 -13.05 -12.44 19.60
C ILE A 2 -14.40 -11.91 20.08
N HIS A 3 -15.21 -12.71 20.78
CA HIS A 3 -16.49 -12.23 21.34
C HIS A 3 -16.33 -11.12 22.38
N ASP A 4 -15.15 -10.96 22.97
CA ASP A 4 -14.86 -10.03 24.07
C ASP A 4 -14.09 -8.78 23.60
N CYS A 5 -13.85 -8.62 22.29
CA CYS A 5 -13.20 -7.43 21.74
C CYS A 5 -14.16 -6.57 20.91
N ASP A 6 -13.86 -5.28 20.82
CA ASP A 6 -14.63 -4.32 20.03
C ASP A 6 -14.23 -4.32 18.55
N VAL A 7 -12.93 -4.50 18.26
CA VAL A 7 -12.34 -4.55 16.92
C VAL A 7 -11.12 -5.45 16.96
N LEU A 8 -10.93 -6.29 15.93
CA LEU A 8 -9.73 -7.09 15.74
C LEU A 8 -8.72 -6.34 14.85
N ILE A 9 -7.43 -6.38 15.17
CA ILE A 9 -6.36 -5.84 14.32
C ILE A 9 -5.42 -6.98 13.95
N ASP A 10 -5.20 -7.19 12.66
CA ASP A 10 -4.43 -8.31 12.13
C ASP A 10 -3.32 -7.87 11.16
N PHE A 11 -2.10 -8.31 11.46
CA PHE A 11 -0.87 -8.14 10.68
C PHE A 11 -0.08 -9.45 10.73
N SER A 12 -0.64 -10.50 10.15
CA SER A 12 -0.12 -11.86 10.26
C SER A 12 0.29 -12.40 8.89
N THR A 13 -0.40 -13.42 8.40
CA THR A 13 -0.14 -14.09 7.12
C THR A 13 -1.43 -14.14 6.31
N PRO A 14 -1.37 -14.23 4.96
CA PRO A 14 -2.57 -14.24 4.14
C PRO A 14 -3.61 -15.28 4.57
N ALA A 15 -3.17 -16.51 4.85
CA ALA A 15 -4.05 -17.58 5.34
C ALA A 15 -4.67 -17.26 6.72
N SER A 16 -3.88 -16.69 7.64
CA SER A 16 -4.38 -16.29 8.97
C SER A 16 -5.37 -15.13 8.87
N SER A 17 -5.16 -14.17 7.95
CA SER A 17 -6.07 -13.04 7.75
C SER A 17 -7.43 -13.46 7.19
N VAL A 18 -7.47 -14.42 6.28
CA VAL A 18 -8.74 -15.01 5.80
C VAL A 18 -9.48 -15.70 6.95
N ALA A 19 -8.78 -16.49 7.75
CA ALA A 19 -9.38 -17.17 8.91
C ALA A 19 -9.89 -16.16 9.96
N ALA A 20 -9.12 -15.11 10.24
CA ALA A 20 -9.48 -14.04 11.15
C ALA A 20 -10.69 -13.25 10.66
N ALA A 21 -10.75 -12.90 9.37
CA ALA A 21 -11.90 -12.22 8.76
C ALA A 21 -13.18 -13.06 8.86
N SER A 22 -13.08 -14.36 8.56
CA SER A 22 -14.21 -15.29 8.68
C SER A 22 -14.71 -15.40 10.13
N ALA A 23 -13.79 -15.52 11.09
CA ALA A 23 -14.13 -15.58 12.51
C ALA A 23 -14.74 -14.26 13.02
N ALA A 24 -14.21 -13.12 12.59
CA ALA A 24 -14.71 -11.79 12.92
C ALA A 24 -16.14 -11.58 12.37
N ALA A 25 -16.38 -11.98 11.11
CA ALA A 25 -17.72 -11.97 10.50
C ALA A 25 -18.71 -12.88 11.24
N GLY A 26 -18.30 -14.09 11.62
CA GLY A 26 -19.14 -15.01 12.40
C GLY A 26 -19.49 -14.49 13.80
N ALA A 27 -18.65 -13.64 14.38
CA ALA A 27 -18.88 -13.01 15.68
C ALA A 27 -19.51 -11.61 15.60
N GLY A 28 -19.74 -11.07 14.40
CA GLY A 28 -20.21 -9.69 14.21
C GLY A 28 -19.24 -8.64 14.74
N ARG A 29 -17.92 -8.91 14.66
CA ARG A 29 -16.88 -8.01 15.15
C ARG A 29 -16.12 -7.36 13.98
N PRO A 30 -15.92 -6.03 13.98
CA PRO A 30 -15.09 -5.36 13.00
C PRO A 30 -13.66 -5.88 12.98
N ILE A 31 -13.00 -5.81 11.83
CA ILE A 31 -11.60 -6.21 11.66
C ILE A 31 -10.81 -5.21 10.81
N VAL A 32 -9.59 -4.91 11.24
CA VAL A 32 -8.58 -4.16 10.50
C VAL A 32 -7.49 -5.13 10.05
N ILE A 33 -7.22 -5.20 8.75
CA ILE A 33 -6.24 -6.11 8.16
C ILE A 33 -5.17 -5.27 7.45
N GLY A 34 -3.94 -5.39 7.95
CA GLY A 34 -2.74 -4.78 7.34
C GLY A 34 -1.79 -5.80 6.71
N THR A 35 -2.19 -7.06 6.63
CA THR A 35 -1.43 -8.13 5.99
C THR A 35 -1.29 -7.86 4.48
N THR A 36 -0.07 -8.05 3.95
CA THR A 36 0.23 -7.88 2.52
C THR A 36 0.39 -9.23 1.82
N GLY A 37 0.35 -9.24 0.49
CA GLY A 37 0.59 -10.45 -0.31
C GLY A 37 -0.59 -11.42 -0.38
N LEU A 38 -1.82 -10.92 -0.25
CA LEU A 38 -3.02 -11.69 -0.50
C LEU A 38 -3.22 -11.86 -2.00
N ASP A 39 -3.57 -13.07 -2.42
CA ASP A 39 -3.99 -13.35 -3.80
C ASP A 39 -5.44 -12.90 -4.05
N ALA A 40 -5.90 -13.03 -5.30
CA ALA A 40 -7.23 -12.59 -5.71
C ALA A 40 -8.36 -13.34 -4.98
N ASP A 41 -8.20 -14.66 -4.77
CA ASP A 41 -9.19 -15.49 -4.10
C ASP A 41 -9.28 -15.12 -2.61
N GLN A 42 -8.14 -14.90 -1.97
CA GLN A 42 -8.08 -14.43 -0.58
C GLN A 42 -8.70 -13.04 -0.43
N MET A 43 -8.43 -12.13 -1.37
CA MET A 43 -9.06 -10.80 -1.38
C MET A 43 -10.59 -10.90 -1.54
N ALA A 44 -11.09 -11.81 -2.38
CA ALA A 44 -12.51 -12.07 -2.53
C ALA A 44 -13.13 -12.58 -1.21
N LEU A 45 -12.48 -13.51 -0.50
CA LEU A 45 -12.96 -13.99 0.80
C LEU A 45 -13.02 -12.89 1.87
N LEU A 46 -12.10 -11.93 1.85
CA LEU A 46 -12.17 -10.76 2.73
C LEU A 46 -13.33 -9.84 2.35
N ARG A 47 -13.65 -9.68 1.05
CA ARG A 47 -14.82 -8.94 0.58
C ARG A 47 -16.12 -9.61 1.00
N ASP A 48 -16.22 -10.93 0.90
CA ASP A 48 -17.38 -11.69 1.38
C ASP A 48 -17.59 -11.55 2.91
N ALA A 49 -16.49 -11.45 3.67
CA ALA A 49 -16.58 -11.17 5.10
C ALA A 49 -17.15 -9.76 5.37
N SER A 50 -16.82 -8.79 4.52
CA SER A 50 -17.26 -7.39 4.65
C SER A 50 -18.77 -7.20 4.51
N GLU A 51 -19.46 -8.14 3.84
CA GLU A 51 -20.93 -8.15 3.75
C GLU A 51 -21.62 -8.40 5.10
N ARG A 52 -20.89 -8.91 6.11
CA ARG A 52 -21.44 -9.30 7.42
C ARG A 52 -20.84 -8.55 8.60
N THR A 53 -19.67 -7.94 8.43
CA THR A 53 -19.00 -7.14 9.46
C THR A 53 -18.12 -6.06 8.83
N PRO A 54 -17.84 -4.93 9.48
CA PRO A 54 -16.90 -3.95 8.94
C PRO A 54 -15.50 -4.54 8.76
N VAL A 55 -14.95 -4.44 7.54
CA VAL A 55 -13.59 -4.89 7.23
C VAL A 55 -12.79 -3.69 6.71
N TRP A 56 -11.79 -3.24 7.46
CA TRP A 56 -10.79 -2.30 6.94
C TRP A 56 -9.60 -3.04 6.37
N TYR A 57 -9.22 -2.75 5.13
CA TYR A 57 -8.00 -3.29 4.53
C TYR A 57 -7.10 -2.20 3.96
N ALA A 58 -5.80 -2.30 4.24
CA ALA A 58 -4.78 -1.49 3.58
C ALA A 58 -3.44 -2.23 3.50
N ARG A 59 -2.74 -2.09 2.36
CA ARG A 59 -1.36 -2.58 2.22
C ARG A 59 -0.35 -1.78 3.07
N ASN A 60 -0.76 -0.61 3.58
CA ASN A 60 0.02 0.22 4.51
C ASN A 60 -0.93 1.03 5.39
N MET A 61 -0.70 1.04 6.72
CA MET A 61 -1.52 1.83 7.66
C MET A 61 -0.97 3.23 7.95
N SER A 62 0.17 3.64 7.39
CA SER A 62 0.68 5.00 7.59
C SER A 62 -0.25 6.02 6.95
N THR A 63 -0.74 6.98 7.75
CA THR A 63 -1.52 8.12 7.26
C THR A 63 -0.76 8.91 6.19
N GLY A 64 0.57 9.03 6.31
CA GLY A 64 1.40 9.70 5.31
C GLY A 64 1.41 8.94 3.97
N VAL A 65 1.50 7.61 4.01
CA VAL A 65 1.44 6.78 2.80
C VAL A 65 0.06 6.83 2.16
N SER A 66 -1.02 6.78 2.96
CA SER A 66 -2.38 6.95 2.46
C SER A 66 -2.57 8.30 1.76
N LEU A 67 -1.99 9.38 2.29
CA LEU A 67 -2.01 10.69 1.63
C LEU A 67 -1.29 10.64 0.28
N LEU A 68 -0.10 10.02 0.21
CA LEU A 68 0.62 9.87 -1.06
C LEU A 68 -0.19 9.07 -2.08
N GLN A 69 -0.77 7.95 -1.67
CA GLN A 69 -1.61 7.13 -2.55
C GLN A 69 -2.74 7.95 -3.19
N ARG A 70 -3.35 8.86 -2.44
CA ARG A 70 -4.43 9.73 -2.93
C ARG A 70 -3.94 10.86 -3.84
N LEU A 71 -2.78 11.45 -3.56
CA LEU A 71 -2.26 12.61 -4.29
C LEU A 71 -1.46 12.24 -5.55
N LEU A 72 -0.80 11.08 -5.56
CA LEU A 72 0.03 10.66 -6.69
C LEU A 72 -0.70 10.60 -8.04
N PRO A 73 -1.97 10.14 -8.14
CA PRO A 73 -2.71 10.20 -9.40
C PRO A 73 -2.84 11.63 -9.96
N GLU A 74 -3.06 12.62 -9.09
CA GLU A 74 -3.17 14.03 -9.50
C GLU A 74 -1.83 14.59 -9.96
N ILE A 75 -0.76 14.29 -9.22
CA ILE A 75 0.61 14.70 -9.55
C ILE A 75 1.05 14.08 -10.88
N ALA A 76 0.83 12.78 -11.06
CA ALA A 76 1.19 12.06 -12.29
C ALA A 76 0.47 12.62 -13.52
N ARG A 77 -0.81 13.00 -13.36
CA ARG A 77 -1.57 13.66 -14.43
C ARG A 77 -1.03 15.04 -14.78
N ALA A 78 -0.67 15.84 -13.77
CA ALA A 78 -0.14 17.18 -13.97
C ALA A 78 1.26 17.17 -14.62
N LEU A 79 2.04 16.13 -14.33
CA LEU A 79 3.40 15.92 -14.85
C LEU A 79 3.44 14.87 -15.97
N ALA A 80 2.37 14.77 -16.76
CA ALA A 80 2.32 13.83 -17.88
C ALA A 80 3.50 14.06 -18.84
N GLY A 81 4.22 12.98 -19.17
CA GLY A 81 5.44 13.02 -19.99
C GLY A 81 6.74 13.07 -19.20
N TYR A 82 6.69 13.25 -17.87
CA TYR A 82 7.86 13.13 -17.02
C TYR A 82 8.26 11.65 -16.86
N ASP A 83 9.55 11.43 -16.67
CA ASP A 83 10.12 10.15 -16.27
C ASP A 83 9.80 9.88 -14.81
N ILE A 84 9.34 8.66 -14.50
CA ILE A 84 8.85 8.31 -13.17
C ILE A 84 9.66 7.17 -12.59
N GLU A 85 10.17 7.37 -11.38
CA GLU A 85 10.91 6.37 -10.63
C GLU A 85 10.37 6.27 -9.20
N VAL A 86 10.12 5.05 -8.74
CA VAL A 86 9.73 4.72 -7.36
C VAL A 86 10.93 4.07 -6.68
N ILE A 87 11.45 4.71 -5.64
CA ILE A 87 12.61 4.22 -4.89
C ILE A 87 12.14 3.89 -3.48
N GLU A 88 12.38 2.66 -3.03
CA GLU A 88 12.06 2.22 -1.67
C GLU A 88 13.28 1.70 -0.93
N ALA A 89 13.34 1.96 0.38
CA ALA A 89 14.41 1.46 1.24
C ALA A 89 13.86 0.83 2.52
N HIS A 90 14.34 -0.38 2.82
CA HIS A 90 13.96 -1.14 4.02
C HIS A 90 15.15 -1.86 4.64
N HIS A 91 14.94 -2.37 5.85
CA HIS A 91 15.93 -3.16 6.57
C HIS A 91 16.40 -4.41 5.79
N ARG A 92 17.60 -4.90 6.12
CA ARG A 92 18.25 -6.04 5.46
C ARG A 92 17.45 -7.35 5.47
N HIS A 93 16.54 -7.52 6.43
CA HIS A 93 15.73 -8.74 6.59
C HIS A 93 14.39 -8.72 5.85
N LYS A 94 14.10 -7.66 5.08
CA LYS A 94 12.83 -7.60 4.34
C LYS A 94 12.91 -8.56 3.16
N ALA A 95 11.95 -9.48 3.09
CA ALA A 95 11.99 -10.61 2.15
C ALA A 95 11.45 -10.24 0.76
N ASP A 96 10.38 -9.46 0.69
CA ASP A 96 9.74 -9.04 -0.56
C ASP A 96 10.45 -7.83 -1.17
N ALA A 97 10.54 -7.79 -2.50
CA ALA A 97 11.02 -6.66 -3.30
C ALA A 97 10.34 -6.67 -4.69
N PRO A 98 9.81 -5.53 -5.17
CA PRO A 98 9.58 -4.30 -4.42
C PRO A 98 8.58 -4.49 -3.27
N SER A 99 8.60 -3.58 -2.30
CA SER A 99 7.66 -3.59 -1.18
C SER A 99 6.22 -3.43 -1.67
N GLY A 100 5.25 -4.04 -0.96
CA GLY A 100 3.83 -3.86 -1.28
C GLY A 100 3.37 -2.39 -1.30
N THR A 101 3.98 -1.52 -0.51
CA THR A 101 3.74 -0.06 -0.59
C THR A 101 4.28 0.56 -1.87
N ALA A 102 5.47 0.17 -2.32
CA ALA A 102 6.02 0.70 -3.58
C ALA A 102 5.16 0.30 -4.79
N LEU A 103 4.68 -0.95 -4.83
CA LEU A 103 3.74 -1.40 -5.86
C LEU A 103 2.43 -0.61 -5.80
N MET A 104 1.85 -0.42 -4.61
CA MET A 104 0.64 0.38 -4.42
C MET A 104 0.82 1.84 -4.87
N LEU A 105 1.96 2.46 -4.60
CA LEU A 105 2.25 3.82 -5.07
C LEU A 105 2.42 3.85 -6.61
N ALA A 106 3.06 2.84 -7.20
CA ALA A 106 3.19 2.72 -8.65
C ALA A 106 1.82 2.51 -9.33
N GLU A 107 0.96 1.67 -8.77
CA GLU A 107 -0.44 1.49 -9.21
C GLU A 107 -1.23 2.81 -9.13
N ALA A 108 -1.05 3.60 -8.07
CA ALA A 108 -1.70 4.92 -7.93
C ALA A 108 -1.20 5.92 -8.98
N ILE A 109 0.11 5.92 -9.28
CA ILE A 109 0.68 6.74 -10.36
C ILE A 109 0.05 6.34 -11.70
N LEU A 110 -0.01 5.05 -12.01
CA LEU A 110 -0.63 4.54 -13.25
C LEU A 110 -2.07 5.04 -13.42
N ALA A 111 -2.87 5.03 -12.35
CA ALA A 111 -4.24 5.53 -12.39
C ALA A 111 -4.36 7.04 -12.70
N GLY A 112 -3.27 7.80 -12.54
CA GLY A 112 -3.19 9.21 -12.88
C GLY A 112 -2.78 9.51 -14.32
N LEU A 113 -2.04 8.60 -14.95
CA LEU A 113 -1.45 8.78 -16.27
C LEU A 113 -2.51 8.71 -17.39
N PRO A 114 -2.30 9.42 -18.51
CA PRO A 114 -3.19 9.32 -19.67
C PRO A 114 -3.17 7.92 -20.29
N ASP A 115 -4.32 7.46 -20.78
CA ASP A 115 -4.49 6.14 -21.42
C ASP A 115 -4.00 6.15 -22.87
N ASN A 116 -2.71 6.43 -23.08
CA ASN A 116 -2.10 6.60 -24.40
C ASN A 116 -0.84 5.75 -24.62
N GLY A 117 -0.56 4.77 -23.75
CA GLY A 117 0.58 3.87 -23.90
C GLY A 117 0.67 2.81 -22.81
N GLU A 118 1.60 1.88 -22.99
CA GLU A 118 1.97 0.94 -21.94
C GLU A 118 2.94 1.60 -20.96
N HIS A 119 2.73 1.32 -19.67
CA HIS A 119 3.57 1.80 -18.59
C HIS A 119 4.17 0.61 -17.82
N PRO A 120 5.13 -0.12 -18.41
CA PRO A 120 5.70 -1.29 -17.79
C PRO A 120 6.50 -0.93 -16.53
N PHE A 121 6.44 -1.78 -15.51
CA PHE A 121 7.30 -1.67 -14.34
C PHE A 121 8.67 -2.30 -14.61
N VAL A 122 9.74 -1.55 -14.35
CA VAL A 122 11.13 -1.99 -14.57
C VAL A 122 11.86 -2.10 -13.23
N HIS A 123 12.34 -3.30 -12.89
CA HIS A 123 12.91 -3.62 -11.57
C HIS A 123 14.44 -3.61 -11.54
N GLY A 124 15.03 -2.46 -11.90
CA GLY A 124 16.48 -2.27 -11.95
C GLY A 124 17.04 -2.27 -13.38
N ARG A 125 18.31 -1.84 -13.49
CA ARG A 125 19.03 -1.68 -14.77
C ARG A 125 20.47 -2.15 -14.57
N GLU A 126 20.99 -2.97 -15.49
CA GLU A 126 22.34 -3.53 -15.43
C GLU A 126 23.04 -3.40 -16.80
N GLY A 127 24.30 -2.96 -16.82
CA GLY A 127 25.06 -2.77 -18.06
C GLY A 127 24.51 -1.64 -18.95
N GLN A 128 24.39 -1.88 -20.25
CA GLN A 128 23.80 -0.94 -21.21
C GLN A 128 22.26 -1.08 -21.22
N ALA A 129 21.59 -0.32 -20.35
CA ALA A 129 20.14 -0.37 -20.17
C ALA A 129 19.54 1.05 -20.23
N PRO A 130 19.38 1.64 -21.43
CA PRO A 130 18.72 2.93 -21.59
C PRO A 130 17.22 2.82 -21.24
N ARG A 131 16.70 3.87 -20.60
CA ARG A 131 15.28 3.97 -20.25
C ARG A 131 14.39 3.92 -21.50
N GLN A 132 13.30 3.16 -21.45
CA GLN A 132 12.26 3.19 -22.48
C GLN A 132 11.18 4.22 -22.14
N PRO A 133 10.61 4.91 -23.15
CA PRO A 133 9.51 5.83 -22.93
C PRO A 133 8.35 5.17 -22.16
N GLY A 134 7.82 5.88 -21.17
CA GLY A 134 6.65 5.44 -20.39
C GLY A 134 6.93 4.40 -19.31
N GLU A 135 8.13 3.82 -19.22
CA GLU A 135 8.45 2.85 -18.16
C GLU A 135 8.46 3.50 -16.76
N ILE A 136 7.99 2.78 -15.74
CA ILE A 136 8.09 3.23 -14.34
C ILE A 136 9.16 2.37 -13.68
N GLY A 137 10.30 2.98 -13.34
CA GLY A 137 11.35 2.28 -12.62
C GLY A 137 10.96 2.05 -11.16
N ILE A 138 11.17 0.85 -10.63
CA ILE A 138 10.92 0.53 -9.22
C ILE A 138 12.17 -0.10 -8.60
N HIS A 139 12.80 0.63 -7.69
CA HIS A 139 14.09 0.27 -7.09
C HIS A 139 13.94 -0.08 -5.61
N ALA A 140 14.47 -1.25 -5.24
CA ALA A 140 14.41 -1.74 -3.87
C ALA A 140 15.79 -1.75 -3.22
N VAL A 141 15.98 -0.89 -2.21
CA VAL A 141 17.19 -0.81 -1.40
C VAL A 141 17.00 -1.61 -0.11
N ARG A 142 17.98 -2.43 0.25
CA ARG A 142 17.99 -3.21 1.50
C ARG A 142 19.23 -2.87 2.32
N GLY A 143 19.04 -2.35 3.52
CA GLY A 143 20.17 -1.89 4.34
C GLY A 143 19.80 -1.57 5.79
N GLY A 144 20.71 -1.93 6.71
CA GLY A 144 20.58 -1.57 8.12
C GLY A 144 19.26 -2.02 8.76
N GLY A 145 18.70 -1.14 9.60
CA GLY A 145 17.41 -1.28 10.29
C GLY A 145 16.35 -0.28 9.78
N ASN A 146 16.41 0.14 8.52
CA ASN A 146 15.47 1.10 7.96
C ASN A 146 14.01 0.58 8.10
N SER A 147 13.15 1.38 8.71
CA SER A 147 11.75 1.02 8.97
C SER A 147 10.85 1.14 7.74
N GLY A 148 11.33 1.79 6.68
CA GLY A 148 10.60 2.00 5.44
C GLY A 148 10.72 3.45 4.97
N GLU A 149 11.16 3.60 3.73
CA GLU A 149 11.21 4.87 3.02
C GLU A 149 10.74 4.65 1.58
N HIS A 150 10.00 5.61 1.06
CA HIS A 150 9.45 5.59 -0.29
C HIS A 150 9.56 6.97 -0.89
N THR A 151 10.23 7.08 -2.02
CA THR A 151 10.36 8.30 -2.80
C THR A 151 9.78 8.05 -4.18
N VAL A 152 8.89 8.94 -4.62
CA VAL A 152 8.46 9.01 -6.02
C VAL A 152 9.14 10.23 -6.64
N LEU A 153 9.84 10.00 -7.72
CA LEU A 153 10.56 10.99 -8.50
C LEU A 153 9.85 11.17 -9.84
N PHE A 154 9.63 12.42 -10.23
CA PHE A 154 9.19 12.82 -11.55
C PHE A 154 10.26 13.75 -12.14
N ALA A 155 10.83 13.42 -13.30
CA ALA A 155 11.89 14.21 -13.94
C ALA A 155 11.61 14.51 -15.42
N SER A 156 12.00 15.69 -15.89
CA SER A 156 12.11 16.05 -17.31
C SER A 156 13.56 16.42 -17.64
N ASP A 157 13.81 16.93 -18.85
CA ASP A 157 15.12 17.44 -19.24
C ASP A 157 15.52 18.72 -18.47
N GLU A 158 14.56 19.40 -17.84
CA GLU A 158 14.71 20.73 -17.26
C GLU A 158 14.61 20.74 -15.73
N GLU A 159 13.78 19.87 -15.14
CA GLU A 159 13.53 19.88 -13.70
C GLU A 159 13.14 18.51 -13.14
N GLU A 160 13.14 18.44 -11.81
CA GLU A 160 12.77 17.25 -11.06
C GLU A 160 11.99 17.63 -9.81
N ILE A 161 10.96 16.85 -9.50
CA ILE A 161 10.28 16.87 -8.21
C ILE A 161 10.31 15.49 -7.57
N GLN A 162 10.59 15.46 -6.27
CA GLN A 162 10.57 14.25 -5.46
C GLN A 162 9.57 14.39 -4.31
N ILE A 163 8.80 13.33 -4.08
CA ILE A 163 7.90 13.21 -2.94
C ILE A 163 8.31 12.00 -2.12
N SER A 164 8.74 12.24 -0.88
CA SER A 164 9.27 11.20 0.00
C SER A 164 8.45 11.02 1.27
N HIS A 165 8.17 9.78 1.62
CA HIS A 165 7.70 9.37 2.94
C HIS A 165 8.78 8.54 3.64
N ARG A 166 9.08 8.87 4.90
CA ARG A 166 10.00 8.12 5.76
C ARG A 166 9.30 7.73 7.06
N ALA A 167 9.26 6.43 7.36
CA ALA A 167 8.83 5.94 8.66
C ALA A 167 10.03 5.95 9.63
N TYR A 168 9.94 6.71 10.72
CA TYR A 168 10.98 6.66 11.78
C TYR A 168 10.93 5.37 12.59
N SER A 169 9.75 4.75 12.72
CA SER A 169 9.58 3.46 13.37
C SER A 169 8.26 2.81 12.95
N ARG A 170 8.08 1.54 13.32
CA ARG A 170 6.82 0.81 13.12
C ARG A 170 5.62 1.40 13.88
N HIS A 171 5.84 2.33 14.83
CA HIS A 171 4.75 3.02 15.51
C HIS A 171 3.85 3.81 14.56
N ALA A 172 4.38 4.30 13.42
CA ALA A 172 3.56 4.99 12.42
C ALA A 172 2.42 4.09 11.89
N PHE A 173 2.71 2.81 11.64
CA PHE A 173 1.73 1.85 11.14
C PHE A 173 0.77 1.40 12.25
N ALA A 174 1.27 1.18 13.47
CA ALA A 174 0.44 0.83 14.61
C ALA A 174 -0.56 1.95 14.95
N ALA A 175 -0.12 3.21 14.95
CA ALA A 175 -0.99 4.36 15.17
C ALA A 175 -2.10 4.46 14.10
N GLY A 176 -1.76 4.17 12.85
CA GLY A 176 -2.72 4.09 11.76
C GLY A 176 -3.75 2.97 11.91
N ALA A 177 -3.31 1.76 12.31
CA ALA A 177 -4.20 0.64 12.56
C ALA A 177 -5.20 0.94 13.69
N ILE A 178 -4.75 1.63 14.75
CA ILE A 178 -5.63 2.08 15.84
C ILE A 178 -6.62 3.14 15.34
N ARG A 179 -6.20 4.04 14.44
CA ARG A 179 -7.11 5.01 13.82
C ARG A 179 -8.18 4.32 12.97
N ALA A 180 -7.78 3.36 12.14
CA ALA A 180 -8.68 2.53 11.34
C ALA A 180 -9.68 1.78 12.22
N ALA A 181 -9.21 1.16 13.31
CA ALA A 181 -10.08 0.45 14.26
C ALA A 181 -11.13 1.37 14.87
N ARG A 182 -10.74 2.60 15.26
CA ARG A 182 -11.68 3.60 15.76
C ARG A 182 -12.67 4.06 14.68
N ALA A 183 -12.26 4.15 13.43
CA ALA A 183 -13.10 4.60 12.33
C ALA A 183 -14.21 3.60 11.99
N ILE A 184 -13.91 2.29 12.02
CA ILE A 184 -14.87 1.23 11.68
C ILE A 184 -15.70 0.74 12.87
N HIS A 185 -15.36 1.16 14.10
CA HIS A 185 -16.13 0.77 15.27
C HIS A 185 -17.54 1.38 15.22
N GLY A 186 -18.56 0.52 15.28
CA GLY A 186 -19.97 0.93 15.19
C GLY A 186 -20.46 1.22 13.78
N GLN A 187 -19.63 1.04 12.75
CA GLN A 187 -20.06 1.13 11.35
C GLN A 187 -20.88 -0.10 10.93
N PRO A 188 -21.76 0.02 9.92
CA PRO A 188 -22.43 -1.13 9.33
C PRO A 188 -21.42 -2.05 8.59
N PRO A 189 -21.79 -3.31 8.32
CA PRO A 189 -21.02 -4.17 7.42
C PRO A 189 -20.74 -3.50 6.08
N ASP A 190 -19.46 -3.27 5.80
CA ASP A 190 -18.98 -2.79 4.50
C ASP A 190 -17.47 -3.01 4.42
N TRP A 191 -16.93 -2.80 3.23
CA TRP A 191 -15.51 -2.68 3.00
C TRP A 191 -15.04 -1.26 3.22
N TYR A 192 -14.11 -1.12 4.14
CA TYR A 192 -13.42 0.12 4.45
C TYR A 192 -11.96 0.05 4.02
N GLY A 193 -11.38 1.22 3.79
CA GLY A 193 -9.98 1.36 3.47
C GLY A 193 -9.56 2.81 3.64
N PRO A 194 -8.30 3.12 3.33
CA PRO A 194 -7.79 4.47 3.40
C PRO A 194 -8.33 5.34 2.24
N GLU A 195 -9.65 5.61 2.20
CA GLU A 195 -10.29 6.63 1.34
C GLU A 195 -11.52 7.26 2.03
N GLU A 196 -11.26 8.31 2.82
CA GLU A 196 -11.86 9.67 2.87
C GLU A 196 -11.04 10.52 3.87
#